data_AF-A0A640UQQ3-F1
#
_entry.id   AF-A0A640UQQ3-F1
#
_cell.length_a   1.000
_cell.length_b   1.000
_cell.length_c   1.000
_cell.angle_alpha   90.00
_cell.angle_beta   90.00
_cell.angle_gamma   90.00
#
_symmetry.space_group_name_H-M   'P 1'
#
loop_
_entity.id
_entity.type
_entity.pdbx_description
1 polymer ?
#
loop_
_entity_poly.entity_id
_entity_poly.type
_entity_poly.pdbx_seq_one_letter_code
_entity_poly.pdbx_strand_id
1 'polypeptide(L)'
;MDYDFTFIVTGVTVEDADAVESLFDTLDATLAKAGGQHMVSITMDGPRAVDAALHAATALRECVPGLRVIRLDRDLVGIPEISERTDRSRQNVAQWVAGERKAEHGPFPAPEGVAGRTQVWLWTEVNAWLRKHGMGDTDVAYPSREEMTEIDFALANAVSLTFKYAPTLGFDEGRQTVVRELQRRHMPKLVKVLTGSQTLDQNGRHVVLVADQHEPADAVMKRVADFDHGVMLVTMTDQFVGAELSTQEDASPSPEVVSVPTTATVRDWFELALEHPGASFTPGGMERAEPHPAPVKQLLLAAAA
;
A
#
# COMPACT_ATOMS: atom_id res chain seq x y z
N MET A 1 21.01 -5.57 3.37
CA MET A 1 21.45 -5.81 1.98
C MET A 1 20.79 -4.73 1.18
N ASP A 2 21.53 -4.09 0.31
CA ASP A 2 21.03 -2.94 -0.43
C ASP A 2 20.43 -3.44 -1.74
N TYR A 3 19.27 -2.89 -2.08
CA TYR A 3 18.53 -3.21 -3.29
C TYR A 3 18.28 -1.95 -4.08
N ASP A 4 18.52 -2.01 -5.38
CA ASP A 4 18.16 -0.96 -6.31
C ASP A 4 16.79 -1.22 -6.90
N PHE A 5 15.95 -0.20 -6.82
CA PHE A 5 14.62 -0.21 -7.40
C PHE A 5 14.46 0.96 -8.34
N THR A 6 13.79 0.70 -9.46
CA THR A 6 13.17 1.75 -10.26
C THR A 6 11.67 1.51 -10.25
N PHE A 7 10.92 2.51 -9.78
CA PHE A 7 9.47 2.45 -9.72
C PHE A 7 8.85 3.33 -10.80
N ILE A 8 7.79 2.84 -11.43
CA ILE A 8 6.90 3.69 -12.21
C ILE A 8 5.99 4.45 -11.24
N VAL A 9 5.97 5.77 -11.35
CA VAL A 9 5.26 6.66 -10.42
C VAL A 9 4.29 7.59 -11.13
N THR A 10 3.32 8.12 -10.38
CA THR A 10 2.39 9.17 -10.81
C THR A 10 2.23 10.22 -9.71
N GLY A 11 1.57 11.34 -10.01
CA GLY A 11 1.34 12.42 -9.03
C GLY A 11 2.59 13.23 -8.69
N VAL A 12 3.65 13.08 -9.48
CA VAL A 12 4.90 13.85 -9.42
C VAL A 12 5.40 14.09 -10.84
N THR A 13 6.17 15.16 -11.06
CA THR A 13 6.71 15.52 -12.37
C THR A 13 8.12 16.07 -12.26
N VAL A 14 8.95 15.89 -13.29
CA VAL A 14 10.36 16.34 -13.30
C VAL A 14 10.49 17.87 -13.33
N GLU A 15 9.42 18.56 -13.70
CA GLU A 15 9.32 20.02 -13.72
C GLU A 15 9.00 20.60 -12.33
N ASP A 16 8.65 19.78 -11.34
CA ASP A 16 8.45 20.17 -9.95
C ASP A 16 9.81 20.14 -9.21
N ALA A 17 10.47 21.28 -9.17
CA ALA A 17 11.82 21.40 -8.60
C ALA A 17 11.85 21.03 -7.11
N ASP A 18 10.83 21.42 -6.34
CA ASP A 18 10.75 21.14 -4.91
C ASP A 18 10.64 19.63 -4.65
N ALA A 19 9.84 18.92 -5.48
CA ALA A 19 9.73 17.47 -5.40
C ALA A 19 11.03 16.76 -5.79
N VAL A 20 11.71 17.22 -6.85
CA VAL A 20 13.00 16.66 -7.29
C VAL A 20 14.07 16.85 -6.21
N GLU A 21 14.20 18.05 -5.65
CA GLU A 21 15.15 18.37 -4.58
C GLU A 21 14.85 17.54 -3.33
N SER A 22 13.58 17.45 -2.91
CA SER A 22 13.18 16.66 -1.74
C SER A 22 13.55 15.18 -1.88
N LEU A 23 13.29 14.58 -3.05
CA LEU A 23 13.63 13.18 -3.34
C LEU A 23 15.14 12.93 -3.27
N PHE A 24 15.93 13.83 -3.86
CA PHE A 24 17.37 13.71 -3.90
C PHE A 24 17.98 13.92 -2.49
N ASP A 25 17.65 15.01 -1.82
CA ASP A 25 18.27 15.37 -0.54
C ASP A 25 17.86 14.45 0.61
N THR A 26 16.62 13.94 0.59
CA THR A 26 16.09 13.12 1.70
C THR A 26 16.35 11.64 1.52
N LEU A 27 16.25 11.15 0.28
CA LEU A 27 16.23 9.71 -0.01
C LEU A 27 17.32 9.26 -0.98
N ASP A 28 18.18 10.17 -1.45
CA ASP A 28 19.12 9.92 -2.55
C ASP A 28 18.42 9.33 -3.79
N ALA A 29 17.16 9.73 -4.01
CA ALA A 29 16.31 9.20 -5.05
C ALA A 29 16.29 10.13 -6.26
N THR A 30 16.38 9.55 -7.47
CA THR A 30 16.38 10.31 -8.72
C THR A 30 15.06 10.15 -9.46
N LEU A 31 14.39 11.26 -9.77
CA LEU A 31 13.20 11.30 -10.62
C LEU A 31 13.57 11.53 -12.09
N ALA A 32 13.10 10.66 -12.97
CA ALA A 32 13.31 10.73 -14.41
C ALA A 32 11.98 10.63 -15.18
N LYS A 33 12.02 11.02 -16.46
CA LYS A 33 10.91 10.84 -17.40
C LYS A 33 11.39 10.14 -18.66
N ALA A 34 10.86 8.95 -18.93
CA ALA A 34 11.22 8.15 -20.10
C ALA A 34 9.97 7.51 -20.72
N GLY A 35 9.87 7.52 -22.05
CA GLY A 35 8.72 6.92 -22.75
C GLY A 35 7.36 7.51 -22.34
N GLY A 36 7.32 8.75 -21.83
CA GLY A 36 6.11 9.39 -21.31
C GLY A 36 5.72 8.98 -19.89
N GLN A 37 6.50 8.14 -19.22
CA GLN A 37 6.29 7.73 -17.83
C GLN A 37 7.29 8.41 -16.90
N HIS A 38 6.86 8.68 -15.66
CA HIS A 38 7.74 9.13 -14.59
C HIS A 38 8.26 7.93 -13.82
N MET A 39 9.57 7.94 -13.53
CA MET A 39 10.28 6.83 -12.92
C MET A 39 11.13 7.38 -11.77
N VAL A 40 11.10 6.72 -10.61
CA VAL A 40 12.00 7.05 -9.50
C VAL A 40 12.94 5.88 -9.26
N SER A 41 14.23 6.17 -9.32
CA SER A 41 15.29 5.22 -8.92
C SER A 41 15.73 5.52 -7.49
N ILE A 42 15.82 4.48 -6.67
CA ILE A 42 16.17 4.56 -5.25
C ILE A 42 16.88 3.27 -4.81
N THR A 43 17.91 3.41 -3.99
CA THR A 43 18.54 2.30 -3.27
C THR A 43 17.92 2.21 -1.88
N MET A 44 17.49 1.02 -1.46
CA MET A 44 16.92 0.81 -0.13
C MET A 44 17.46 -0.47 0.49
N ASP A 45 17.80 -0.40 1.77
CA ASP A 45 18.25 -1.57 2.52
C ASP A 45 17.06 -2.40 3.02
N GLY A 46 17.27 -3.71 3.09
CA GLY A 46 16.33 -4.58 3.78
C GLY A 46 16.79 -6.03 3.92
N PRO A 47 16.03 -6.83 4.68
CA PRO A 47 16.29 -8.26 4.83
C PRO A 47 15.88 -9.07 3.59
N ARG A 48 14.86 -8.61 2.85
CA ARG A 48 14.40 -9.18 1.57
C ARG A 48 14.07 -8.04 0.60
N ALA A 49 14.12 -8.33 -0.69
CA ALA A 49 13.79 -7.35 -1.73
C ALA A 49 12.37 -6.78 -1.56
N VAL A 50 11.40 -7.63 -1.20
CA VAL A 50 10.01 -7.23 -0.98
C VAL A 50 9.87 -6.23 0.17
N ASP A 51 10.56 -6.48 1.28
CA ASP A 51 10.50 -5.60 2.45
C ASP A 51 11.13 -4.24 2.14
N ALA A 52 12.31 -4.24 1.48
CA ALA A 52 13.00 -3.03 1.04
C ALA A 52 12.16 -2.21 0.03
N ALA A 53 11.52 -2.86 -0.94
CA ALA A 53 10.67 -2.20 -1.92
C ALA A 53 9.45 -1.51 -1.30
N LEU A 54 8.80 -2.16 -0.31
CA LEU A 54 7.66 -1.58 0.39
C LEU A 54 8.06 -0.42 1.30
N HIS A 55 9.22 -0.52 1.95
CA HIS A 55 9.82 0.61 2.67
C HIS A 55 10.13 1.77 1.74
N ALA A 56 10.78 1.52 0.59
CA ALA A 56 11.05 2.55 -0.42
C ALA A 56 9.75 3.20 -0.91
N ALA A 57 8.73 2.41 -1.24
CA ALA A 57 7.45 2.95 -1.69
C ALA A 57 6.73 3.79 -0.62
N THR A 58 6.89 3.46 0.67
CA THR A 58 6.36 4.25 1.78
C THR A 58 7.13 5.55 1.93
N ALA A 59 8.46 5.48 1.96
CA ALA A 59 9.34 6.64 2.08
C ALA A 59 9.13 7.66 0.95
N LEU A 60 8.98 7.19 -0.29
CA LEU A 60 8.69 8.06 -1.44
C LEU A 60 7.36 8.81 -1.30
N ARG A 61 6.32 8.16 -0.75
CA ARG A 61 5.01 8.79 -0.51
C ARG A 61 5.05 9.82 0.61
N GLU A 62 5.86 9.57 1.64
CA GLU A 62 6.05 10.49 2.77
C GLU A 62 6.87 11.71 2.38
N CYS A 63 7.89 11.52 1.52
CA CYS A 63 8.76 12.57 1.03
C CYS A 63 8.04 13.55 0.09
N VAL A 64 7.24 13.04 -0.86
CA VAL A 64 6.50 13.88 -1.83
C VAL A 64 4.99 13.61 -1.71
N PRO A 65 4.24 14.49 -1.01
CA PRO A 65 2.80 14.36 -0.88
C PRO A 65 2.10 14.40 -2.25
N GLY A 66 1.55 13.25 -2.68
CA GLY A 66 0.88 13.11 -3.97
C GLY A 66 1.56 12.10 -4.90
N LEU A 67 2.83 11.80 -4.67
CA LEU A 67 3.55 10.74 -5.37
C LEU A 67 2.89 9.39 -5.06
N ARG A 68 2.57 8.63 -6.11
CA ARG A 68 2.05 7.28 -6.03
C ARG A 68 2.94 6.33 -6.81
N VAL A 69 3.48 5.33 -6.11
CA VAL A 69 4.18 4.19 -6.71
C VAL A 69 3.16 3.24 -7.31
N ILE A 70 3.26 2.96 -8.61
CA ILE A 70 2.30 2.14 -9.37
C ILE A 70 2.78 0.69 -9.47
N ARG A 71 4.01 0.50 -9.90
CA ARG A 71 4.62 -0.82 -10.11
C ARG A 71 6.15 -0.71 -10.14
N LEU A 72 6.82 -1.83 -10.03
CA LEU A 72 8.24 -1.93 -10.31
C LEU A 72 8.50 -1.83 -11.82
N ASP A 73 9.60 -1.19 -12.19
CA ASP A 73 10.22 -1.38 -13.50
C ASP A 73 11.14 -2.60 -13.44
N ARG A 74 10.93 -3.56 -14.35
CA ARG A 74 11.61 -4.86 -14.31
C ARG A 74 13.01 -4.84 -14.95
N ASP A 75 13.51 -3.67 -15.32
CA ASP A 75 14.83 -3.45 -15.91
C ASP A 75 15.09 -4.38 -17.11
N LEU A 76 14.24 -4.23 -18.13
CA LEU A 76 14.33 -4.99 -19.37
C LEU A 76 15.46 -4.46 -20.24
N VAL A 77 16.43 -5.32 -20.50
CA VAL A 77 17.64 -4.99 -21.25
C VAL A 77 17.70 -5.72 -22.57
N GLY A 78 18.24 -5.05 -23.59
CA GLY A 78 18.61 -5.66 -24.87
C GLY A 78 20.13 -5.81 -25.01
N ILE A 79 20.58 -6.38 -26.13
CA ILE A 79 22.02 -6.50 -26.45
C ILE A 79 22.78 -5.15 -26.33
N PRO A 80 22.25 -4.00 -26.83
CA PRO A 80 22.94 -2.72 -26.68
C PRO A 80 23.15 -2.31 -25.23
N GLU A 81 22.14 -2.47 -24.39
CA GLU A 81 22.18 -2.09 -22.97
C GLU A 81 23.13 -3.00 -22.17
N ILE A 82 23.07 -4.32 -22.40
CA ILE A 82 24.00 -5.28 -21.79
C ILE A 82 25.45 -4.97 -22.21
N SER A 83 25.66 -4.62 -23.49
CA SER A 83 26.96 -4.23 -24.04
C SER A 83 27.52 -3.00 -23.32
N GLU A 84 26.68 -1.99 -23.10
CA GLU A 84 27.06 -0.77 -22.39
C GLU A 84 27.36 -1.02 -20.90
N ARG A 85 26.44 -1.67 -20.17
CA ARG A 85 26.61 -1.95 -18.73
C ARG A 85 27.80 -2.85 -18.41
N THR A 86 28.21 -3.71 -19.34
CA THR A 86 29.32 -4.65 -19.13
C THR A 86 30.63 -4.19 -19.77
N ASP A 87 30.65 -3.02 -20.41
CA ASP A 87 31.77 -2.52 -21.22
C ASP A 87 32.29 -3.58 -22.23
N ARG A 88 31.35 -4.28 -22.89
CA ARG A 88 31.65 -5.29 -23.91
C ARG A 88 31.08 -4.88 -25.25
N SER A 89 31.65 -5.40 -26.34
CA SER A 89 31.07 -5.19 -27.67
C SER A 89 29.72 -5.90 -27.81
N ARG A 90 28.81 -5.32 -28.59
CA ARG A 90 27.53 -5.96 -28.96
C ARG A 90 27.72 -7.35 -29.59
N GLN A 91 28.80 -7.54 -30.34
CA GLN A 91 29.14 -8.84 -30.92
C GLN A 91 29.48 -9.87 -29.84
N ASN A 92 30.21 -9.50 -28.79
CA ASN A 92 30.50 -10.41 -27.68
C ASN A 92 29.20 -10.83 -26.97
N VAL A 93 28.31 -9.87 -26.70
CA VAL A 93 27.01 -10.17 -26.09
C VAL A 93 26.15 -11.07 -26.99
N ALA A 94 26.12 -10.81 -28.29
CA ALA A 94 25.40 -11.66 -29.25
C ALA A 94 25.91 -13.11 -29.26
N GLN A 95 27.22 -13.31 -29.12
CA GLN A 95 27.82 -14.64 -29.01
C GLN A 95 27.46 -15.35 -27.70
N TRP A 96 27.28 -14.61 -26.59
CA TRP A 96 26.77 -15.20 -25.34
C TRP A 96 25.33 -15.67 -25.52
N VAL A 97 24.47 -14.84 -26.11
CA VAL A 97 23.06 -15.16 -26.39
C VAL A 97 22.95 -16.38 -27.32
N ALA A 98 23.82 -16.48 -28.34
CA ALA A 98 23.85 -17.62 -29.25
C ALA A 98 24.42 -18.92 -28.61
N GLY A 99 24.97 -18.85 -27.40
CA GLY A 99 25.62 -19.98 -26.73
C GLY A 99 26.98 -20.35 -27.34
N GLU A 100 27.56 -19.50 -28.17
CA GLU A 100 28.85 -19.73 -28.84
C GLU A 100 30.05 -19.51 -27.90
N ARG A 101 29.85 -18.81 -26.78
CA ARG A 101 30.88 -18.52 -25.76
C ARG A 101 30.32 -18.63 -24.35
N LYS A 102 31.21 -18.95 -23.39
CA LYS A 102 30.93 -18.96 -21.94
C LYS A 102 29.80 -19.93 -21.53
N ALA A 103 29.78 -21.12 -22.14
CA ALA A 103 28.83 -22.18 -21.79
C ALA A 103 29.24 -22.98 -20.52
N GLU A 104 30.46 -22.77 -20.01
CA GLU A 104 31.06 -23.56 -18.92
C GLU A 104 30.25 -23.50 -17.60
N HIS A 105 29.56 -22.38 -17.33
CA HIS A 105 28.71 -22.21 -16.14
C HIS A 105 27.22 -22.13 -16.46
N GLY A 106 26.82 -22.73 -17.60
CA GLY A 106 25.43 -22.79 -18.05
C GLY A 106 25.11 -21.79 -19.17
N PRO A 107 23.97 -22.00 -19.87
CA PRO A 107 23.58 -21.15 -20.98
C PRO A 107 23.26 -19.72 -20.53
N PHE A 108 23.36 -18.77 -21.45
CA PHE A 108 22.84 -17.43 -21.26
C PHE A 108 21.33 -17.49 -20.95
N PRO A 109 20.77 -16.61 -20.10
CA PRO A 109 19.37 -16.64 -19.73
C PRO A 109 18.42 -16.62 -20.94
N ALA A 110 17.27 -17.28 -20.79
CA ALA A 110 16.20 -17.20 -21.77
C ALA A 110 15.66 -15.75 -21.84
N PRO A 111 15.26 -15.27 -23.03
CA PRO A 111 14.67 -13.95 -23.15
C PRO A 111 13.33 -13.88 -22.41
N GLU A 112 13.06 -12.75 -21.77
CA GLU A 112 11.76 -12.42 -21.17
C GLU A 112 10.67 -12.34 -22.25
N GLY A 113 11.05 -11.83 -23.42
CA GLY A 113 10.14 -11.66 -24.54
C GLY A 113 10.80 -11.00 -25.74
N VAL A 114 9.97 -10.53 -26.66
CA VAL A 114 10.40 -9.83 -27.88
C VAL A 114 9.68 -8.49 -27.97
N ALA A 115 10.45 -7.40 -27.95
CA ALA A 115 9.97 -6.05 -28.22
C ALA A 115 10.17 -5.74 -29.72
N GLY A 116 9.07 -5.84 -30.48
CA GLY A 116 9.10 -5.69 -31.94
C GLY A 116 9.87 -6.83 -32.62
N ARG A 117 11.15 -6.60 -32.92
CA ARG A 117 12.04 -7.61 -33.54
C ARG A 117 13.25 -7.97 -32.67
N THR A 118 13.32 -7.41 -31.47
CA THR A 118 14.49 -7.51 -30.59
C THR A 118 14.11 -8.29 -29.34
N GLN A 119 14.90 -9.30 -28.99
CA GLN A 119 14.76 -10.01 -27.72
C GLN A 119 15.18 -9.11 -26.56
N VAL A 120 14.49 -9.24 -25.43
CA VAL A 120 14.79 -8.54 -24.18
C VAL A 120 14.92 -9.54 -23.04
N TRP A 121 15.73 -9.20 -22.04
CA TRP A 121 16.02 -10.03 -20.87
C TRP A 121 15.81 -9.21 -19.61
N LEU A 122 15.57 -9.89 -18.48
CA LEU A 122 15.64 -9.24 -17.17
C LEU A 122 17.11 -9.05 -16.78
N TRP A 123 17.50 -7.83 -16.41
CA TRP A 123 18.87 -7.56 -15.96
C TRP A 123 19.28 -8.44 -14.77
N THR A 124 18.38 -8.70 -13.82
CA THR A 124 18.66 -9.57 -12.66
C THR A 124 19.19 -10.96 -13.05
N GLU A 125 18.59 -11.58 -14.09
CA GLU A 125 18.99 -12.90 -14.58
C GLU A 125 20.30 -12.83 -15.38
N VAL A 126 20.47 -11.78 -16.19
CA VAL A 126 21.71 -11.53 -16.93
C VAL A 126 22.87 -11.30 -15.96
N ASN A 127 22.68 -10.44 -14.96
CA ASN A 127 23.68 -10.14 -13.95
C ASN A 127 24.04 -11.41 -13.13
N ALA A 128 23.05 -12.20 -12.73
CA ALA A 128 23.30 -13.49 -12.07
C ALA A 128 24.14 -14.45 -12.94
N TRP A 129 23.92 -14.49 -14.25
CA TRP A 129 24.75 -15.27 -15.18
C TRP A 129 26.17 -14.67 -15.32
N LEU A 130 26.30 -13.35 -15.40
CA LEU A 130 27.58 -12.65 -15.48
C LEU A 130 28.42 -12.85 -14.21
N ARG A 131 27.80 -12.85 -13.02
CA ARG A 131 28.47 -13.11 -11.73
C ARG A 131 29.13 -14.49 -11.70
N LYS A 132 28.48 -15.52 -12.25
CA LYS A 132 29.07 -16.87 -12.39
C LYS A 132 30.33 -16.88 -13.25
N HIS A 133 30.51 -15.86 -14.10
CA HIS A 133 31.66 -15.69 -14.96
C HIS A 133 32.63 -14.60 -14.48
N GLY A 134 32.44 -14.06 -13.27
CA GLY A 134 33.28 -13.01 -12.69
C GLY A 134 33.13 -11.63 -13.35
N MET A 135 31.99 -11.36 -13.98
CA MET A 135 31.74 -10.13 -14.74
C MET A 135 30.49 -9.36 -14.29
N GLY A 136 29.74 -9.88 -13.31
CA GLY A 136 28.51 -9.24 -12.85
C GLY A 136 28.77 -8.26 -11.71
N ASP A 137 27.85 -7.32 -11.55
CA ASP A 137 27.77 -6.40 -10.42
C ASP A 137 27.57 -7.16 -9.10
N THR A 138 28.32 -6.77 -8.08
CA THR A 138 28.33 -7.40 -6.75
C THR A 138 27.90 -6.46 -5.63
N ASP A 139 27.78 -5.16 -5.91
CA ASP A 139 27.66 -4.16 -4.86
C ASP A 139 26.20 -3.98 -4.44
N VAL A 140 25.26 -4.24 -5.35
CA VAL A 140 23.82 -4.15 -5.10
C VAL A 140 23.10 -5.45 -5.49
N ALA A 141 22.07 -5.80 -4.72
CA ALA A 141 21.19 -6.91 -5.03
C ALA A 141 19.99 -6.48 -5.88
N TYR A 142 19.61 -7.33 -6.84
CA TYR A 142 18.43 -7.12 -7.66
C TYR A 142 17.33 -8.11 -7.23
N PRO A 143 16.05 -7.70 -7.18
CA PRO A 143 14.96 -8.61 -6.88
C PRO A 143 14.94 -9.79 -7.86
N SER A 144 14.61 -10.98 -7.37
CA SER A 144 14.29 -12.11 -8.24
C SER A 144 12.95 -11.91 -8.94
N ARG A 145 12.67 -12.69 -9.98
CA ARG A 145 11.39 -12.66 -10.71
C ARG A 145 10.17 -12.88 -9.80
N GLU A 146 10.28 -13.80 -8.85
CA GLU A 146 9.22 -14.10 -7.88
C GLU A 146 8.99 -12.89 -6.98
N GLU A 147 10.08 -12.32 -6.42
CA GLU A 147 10.01 -11.11 -5.60
C GLU A 147 9.48 -9.89 -6.38
N MET A 148 9.86 -9.69 -7.65
CA MET A 148 9.29 -8.63 -8.49
C MET A 148 7.76 -8.77 -8.62
N THR A 149 7.27 -10.01 -8.73
CA THR A 149 5.83 -10.28 -8.82
C THR A 149 5.13 -10.05 -7.48
N GLU A 150 5.75 -10.46 -6.37
CA GLU A 150 5.26 -10.15 -5.02
C GLU A 150 5.23 -8.65 -4.75
N ILE A 151 6.26 -7.91 -5.19
CA ILE A 151 6.33 -6.44 -5.08
C ILE A 151 5.21 -5.80 -5.89
N ASP A 152 5.08 -6.14 -7.19
CA ASP A 152 4.02 -5.59 -8.04
C ASP A 152 2.63 -5.89 -7.46
N PHE A 153 2.41 -7.10 -6.95
CA PHE A 153 1.17 -7.48 -6.28
C PHE A 153 0.96 -6.64 -5.02
N ALA A 154 1.96 -6.49 -4.17
CA ALA A 154 1.86 -5.72 -2.95
C ALA A 154 1.65 -4.23 -3.21
N LEU A 155 2.27 -3.66 -4.25
CA LEU A 155 2.10 -2.28 -4.69
C LEU A 155 0.69 -2.03 -5.25
N ALA A 156 0.21 -2.92 -6.12
CA ALA A 156 -1.14 -2.83 -6.68
C ALA A 156 -2.23 -2.97 -5.60
N ASN A 157 -1.95 -3.73 -4.54
CA ASN A 157 -2.82 -3.91 -3.38
C ASN A 157 -2.39 -3.05 -2.18
N ALA A 158 -1.50 -2.07 -2.39
CA ALA A 158 -1.01 -1.22 -1.32
C ALA A 158 -2.14 -0.27 -0.90
N VAL A 159 -2.89 -0.72 0.09
CA VAL A 159 -3.97 0.01 0.73
C VAL A 159 -3.45 1.37 1.21
N SER A 160 -3.93 2.44 0.58
CA SER A 160 -3.66 3.81 1.04
C SER A 160 -4.63 4.15 2.16
N LEU A 161 -4.12 4.36 3.36
CA LEU A 161 -4.93 4.71 4.52
C LEU A 161 -4.98 6.22 4.74
N THR A 162 -6.12 6.73 5.16
CA THR A 162 -6.24 8.07 5.74
C THR A 162 -6.88 7.96 7.12
N PHE A 163 -6.16 8.37 8.15
CA PHE A 163 -6.68 8.40 9.51
C PHE A 163 -7.55 9.64 9.72
N LYS A 164 -8.76 9.43 10.25
CA LYS A 164 -9.71 10.47 10.65
C LYS A 164 -10.11 10.25 12.09
N TYR A 165 -10.62 11.30 12.72
CA TYR A 165 -11.05 11.31 14.11
C TYR A 165 -12.38 12.06 14.22
N ALA A 166 -13.19 11.73 15.23
CA ALA A 166 -14.32 12.56 15.58
C ALA A 166 -13.83 13.80 16.36
N PRO A 167 -14.50 14.96 16.26
CA PRO A 167 -14.07 16.20 16.91
C PRO A 167 -14.42 16.22 18.41
N THR A 168 -14.01 15.19 19.16
CA THR A 168 -14.16 15.14 20.62
C THR A 168 -12.85 15.50 21.32
N LEU A 169 -12.96 16.27 22.40
CA LEU A 169 -11.83 16.77 23.20
C LEU A 169 -11.40 15.73 24.23
N GLY A 170 -10.09 15.63 24.47
CA GLY A 170 -9.53 14.82 25.56
C GLY A 170 -9.19 13.36 25.21
N PHE A 171 -9.35 12.94 23.95
CA PHE A 171 -9.13 11.55 23.51
C PHE A 171 -7.93 11.37 22.59
N ASP A 172 -7.10 12.40 22.39
CA ASP A 172 -5.99 12.36 21.43
C ASP A 172 -4.91 11.33 21.80
N GLU A 173 -4.56 11.21 23.08
CA GLU A 173 -3.58 10.21 23.55
C GLU A 173 -4.09 8.78 23.37
N GLY A 174 -5.38 8.57 23.61
CA GLY A 174 -6.08 7.31 23.38
C GLY A 174 -6.02 6.90 21.91
N ARG A 175 -6.42 7.80 21.00
CA ARG A 175 -6.34 7.60 19.54
C ARG A 175 -4.92 7.32 19.08
N GLN A 176 -3.93 8.06 19.56
CA GLN A 176 -2.52 7.82 19.23
C GLN A 176 -2.03 6.45 19.71
N THR A 177 -2.54 5.96 20.83
CA THR A 177 -2.25 4.60 21.31
C THR A 177 -2.84 3.55 20.38
N VAL A 178 -4.08 3.72 19.91
CA VAL A 178 -4.70 2.84 18.90
C VAL A 178 -3.89 2.85 17.59
N VAL A 179 -3.49 4.03 17.09
CA VAL A 179 -2.68 4.15 15.86
C VAL A 179 -1.34 3.43 16.01
N ARG A 180 -0.64 3.61 17.14
CA ARG A 180 0.63 2.93 17.40
C ARG A 180 0.48 1.41 17.43
N GLU A 181 -0.56 0.90 18.08
CA GLU A 181 -0.81 -0.55 18.14
C GLU A 181 -1.17 -1.11 16.76
N LEU A 182 -2.01 -0.39 15.99
CA LEU A 182 -2.34 -0.74 14.62
C LEU A 182 -1.08 -0.86 13.75
N GLN A 183 -0.23 0.17 13.76
CA GLN A 183 1.00 0.20 12.97
C GLN A 183 1.97 -0.91 13.38
N ARG A 184 2.10 -1.20 14.67
CA ARG A 184 3.05 -2.18 15.18
C ARG A 184 2.63 -3.63 14.98
N ARG A 185 1.33 -3.95 15.07
CA ARG A 185 0.87 -5.34 15.16
C ARG A 185 -0.25 -5.72 14.20
N HIS A 186 -1.14 -4.79 13.85
CA HIS A 186 -2.40 -5.15 13.18
C HIS A 186 -2.49 -4.67 11.73
N MET A 187 -1.52 -3.88 11.24
CA MET A 187 -1.52 -3.33 9.88
C MET A 187 -1.68 -4.39 8.78
N PRO A 188 -0.96 -5.54 8.79
CA PRO A 188 -1.12 -6.55 7.73
C PRO A 188 -2.54 -7.14 7.67
N LYS A 189 -3.18 -7.31 8.83
CA LYS A 189 -4.56 -7.82 8.91
C LYS A 189 -5.56 -6.78 8.44
N LEU A 190 -5.37 -5.51 8.84
CA LEU A 190 -6.21 -4.41 8.39
C LEU A 190 -6.18 -4.30 6.86
N VAL A 191 -5.00 -4.31 6.25
CA VAL A 191 -4.84 -4.29 4.78
C VAL A 191 -5.57 -5.45 4.10
N LYS A 192 -5.52 -6.65 4.69
CA LYS A 192 -6.26 -7.83 4.19
C LYS A 192 -7.78 -7.66 4.27
N VAL A 193 -8.30 -7.00 5.31
CA VAL A 193 -9.74 -6.71 5.42
C VAL A 193 -10.14 -5.65 4.39
N LEU A 194 -9.31 -4.62 4.22
CA LEU A 194 -9.60 -3.50 3.33
C LEU A 194 -9.57 -3.86 1.84
N THR A 195 -8.77 -4.86 1.45
CA THR A 195 -8.68 -5.31 0.05
C THR A 195 -9.98 -5.90 -0.53
N GLY A 196 -11.04 -6.06 0.27
CA GLY A 196 -12.39 -6.43 -0.18
C GLY A 196 -13.52 -5.53 0.35
N SER A 197 -13.21 -4.41 1.01
CA SER A 197 -14.20 -3.53 1.65
C SER A 197 -14.63 -2.39 0.72
N GLN A 198 -15.80 -1.79 0.99
CA GLN A 198 -16.31 -0.63 0.24
C GLN A 198 -15.98 0.70 0.95
N THR A 199 -14.75 0.80 1.49
CA THR A 199 -14.34 1.94 2.34
C THR A 199 -13.47 2.98 1.64
N LEU A 200 -13.43 2.93 0.30
CA LEU A 200 -12.63 3.81 -0.53
C LEU A 200 -13.31 5.17 -0.70
N ASP A 201 -12.55 6.24 -0.48
CA ASP A 201 -12.95 7.60 -0.84
C ASP A 201 -12.84 7.84 -2.36
N GLN A 202 -13.26 9.02 -2.81
CA GLN A 202 -13.16 9.46 -4.21
C GLN A 202 -11.72 9.47 -4.79
N ASN A 203 -10.69 9.37 -3.93
CA ASN A 203 -9.28 9.34 -4.32
C ASN A 203 -8.67 7.92 -4.28
N GLY A 204 -9.49 6.90 -4.02
CA GLY A 204 -9.07 5.52 -3.87
C GLY A 204 -8.31 5.25 -2.57
N ARG A 205 -8.59 5.99 -1.48
CA ARG A 205 -8.00 5.79 -0.15
C ARG A 205 -9.02 5.19 0.80
N HIS A 206 -8.61 4.20 1.56
CA HIS A 206 -9.42 3.68 2.65
C HIS A 206 -9.40 4.67 3.82
N VAL A 207 -10.59 5.08 4.27
CA VAL A 207 -10.71 5.94 5.45
C VAL A 207 -10.77 5.07 6.70
N VAL A 208 -9.80 5.30 7.60
CA VAL A 208 -9.75 4.65 8.91
C VAL A 208 -10.13 5.69 9.96
N LEU A 209 -11.32 5.55 10.53
CA LEU A 209 -11.75 6.36 11.66
C LEU A 209 -11.17 5.73 12.93
N VAL A 210 -10.37 6.49 13.68
CA VAL A 210 -9.77 6.00 14.93
C VAL A 210 -10.51 6.62 16.09
N ALA A 211 -10.91 5.80 17.05
CA ALA A 211 -11.56 6.27 18.28
C ALA A 211 -10.95 5.63 19.52
N ASP A 212 -10.90 6.40 20.61
CA ASP A 212 -10.64 5.84 21.93
C ASP A 212 -11.89 5.07 22.41
N GLN A 213 -11.70 4.00 23.17
CA GLN A 213 -12.80 3.17 23.65
C GLN A 213 -13.77 3.92 24.59
N HIS A 214 -13.32 4.97 25.27
CA HIS A 214 -14.12 5.80 26.18
C HIS A 214 -14.72 7.03 25.47
N GLU A 215 -14.46 7.20 24.17
CA GLU A 215 -14.99 8.31 23.40
C GLU A 215 -16.52 8.20 23.28
N PRO A 216 -17.28 9.31 23.32
CA PRO A 216 -18.73 9.28 23.16
C PRO A 216 -19.14 8.65 21.81
N ALA A 217 -19.96 7.61 21.86
CA ALA A 217 -20.38 6.88 20.65
C ALA A 217 -21.17 7.77 19.69
N ASP A 218 -21.98 8.68 20.21
CA ASP A 218 -22.80 9.59 19.40
C ASP A 218 -21.95 10.52 18.52
N ALA A 219 -20.83 11.01 19.04
CA ALA A 219 -19.90 11.88 18.31
C ALA A 219 -19.17 11.10 17.20
N VAL A 220 -18.78 9.85 17.47
CA VAL A 220 -18.17 8.97 16.48
C VAL A 220 -19.19 8.62 15.39
N MET A 221 -20.43 8.28 15.74
CA MET A 221 -21.51 8.02 14.78
C MET A 221 -21.81 9.22 13.89
N LYS A 222 -21.90 10.43 14.47
CA LYS A 222 -22.07 11.67 13.69
C LYS A 222 -20.93 11.84 12.70
N ARG A 223 -19.69 11.58 13.13
CA ARG A 223 -18.52 11.66 12.25
C ARG A 223 -18.57 10.64 11.11
N VAL A 224 -19.05 9.42 11.37
CA VAL A 224 -19.26 8.40 10.34
C VAL A 224 -20.27 8.87 9.29
N ALA A 225 -21.35 9.52 9.73
CA ALA A 225 -22.39 10.01 8.84
C ALA A 225 -21.95 11.19 7.94
N ASP A 226 -20.83 11.84 8.23
CA ASP A 226 -20.23 12.86 7.35
C ASP A 226 -19.59 12.25 6.08
N PHE A 227 -19.40 10.92 6.03
CA PHE A 227 -18.82 10.23 4.88
C PHE A 227 -19.92 9.64 3.99
N ASP A 228 -19.75 9.80 2.68
CA ASP A 228 -20.62 9.29 1.63
C ASP A 228 -20.26 7.86 1.18
N HIS A 229 -19.17 7.31 1.74
CA HIS A 229 -18.63 5.98 1.50
C HIS A 229 -18.46 5.21 2.83
N GLY A 230 -18.17 3.90 2.76
CA GLY A 230 -17.87 3.13 3.96
C GLY A 230 -16.61 3.62 4.68
N VAL A 231 -16.51 3.44 5.99
CA VAL A 231 -15.32 3.76 6.78
C VAL A 231 -14.94 2.59 7.67
N MET A 232 -13.65 2.40 7.89
CA MET A 232 -13.16 1.39 8.82
C MET A 232 -12.95 2.05 10.19
N LEU A 233 -13.82 1.79 11.16
CA LEU A 233 -13.62 2.21 12.55
C LEU A 233 -12.64 1.26 13.21
N VAL A 234 -11.56 1.79 13.78
CA VAL A 234 -10.62 1.03 14.60
C VAL A 234 -10.54 1.58 16.01
N THR A 235 -10.51 0.69 16.99
CA THR A 235 -10.36 1.02 18.41
C THR A 235 -9.63 -0.09 19.16
N MET A 236 -9.27 0.19 20.39
CA MET A 236 -8.65 -0.77 21.30
C MET A 236 -9.49 -0.85 22.57
N THR A 237 -10.27 -1.93 22.70
CA THR A 237 -11.00 -2.24 23.93
C THR A 237 -10.12 -3.09 24.84
N ASP A 238 -10.53 -4.32 25.15
CA ASP A 238 -9.64 -5.34 25.72
C ASP A 238 -8.74 -5.96 24.64
N GLN A 239 -9.10 -5.79 23.37
CA GLN A 239 -8.37 -6.24 22.18
C GLN A 239 -8.40 -5.15 21.10
N PHE A 240 -7.56 -5.29 20.07
CA PHE A 240 -7.65 -4.46 18.88
C PHE A 240 -8.86 -4.89 18.05
N VAL A 241 -9.74 -3.94 17.77
CA VAL A 241 -10.99 -4.17 17.06
C VAL A 241 -11.06 -3.25 15.84
N GLY A 242 -11.37 -3.83 14.69
CA GLY A 242 -11.71 -3.12 13.47
C GLY A 242 -13.12 -3.48 13.02
N ALA A 243 -13.87 -2.49 12.56
CA ALA A 243 -15.17 -2.71 11.96
C ALA A 243 -15.44 -1.78 10.79
N GLU A 244 -15.92 -2.37 9.69
CA GLU A 244 -16.44 -1.62 8.56
C GLU A 244 -17.82 -1.07 8.90
N LEU A 245 -17.97 0.25 8.73
CA LEU A 245 -19.19 1.01 8.95
C LEU A 245 -19.63 1.62 7.62
N SER A 246 -20.91 1.51 7.28
CA SER A 246 -21.46 2.16 6.09
C SER A 246 -22.84 2.72 6.38
N THR A 247 -23.16 3.81 5.69
CA THR A 247 -24.48 4.45 5.65
C THR A 247 -25.30 3.98 4.43
N GLN A 248 -24.66 3.33 3.44
CA GLN A 248 -25.28 2.86 2.20
C GLN A 248 -26.10 1.57 2.40
N GLU A 249 -27.18 1.41 1.63
CA GLU A 249 -28.06 0.24 1.71
C GLU A 249 -27.39 -1.02 1.18
N ASP A 250 -27.26 -2.03 2.03
CA ASP A 250 -27.07 -3.41 1.60
C ASP A 250 -28.43 -3.99 1.17
N ALA A 251 -28.44 -4.88 0.17
CA ALA A 251 -29.67 -5.45 -0.41
C ALA A 251 -30.45 -6.40 0.54
N SER A 252 -30.13 -6.40 1.84
CA SER A 252 -30.79 -7.23 2.86
C SER A 252 -32.11 -6.61 3.35
N PRO A 253 -33.19 -7.40 3.45
CA PRO A 253 -34.49 -6.89 3.83
C PRO A 253 -34.55 -6.61 5.33
N SER A 254 -34.51 -5.33 5.71
CA SER A 254 -34.85 -4.78 7.04
C SER A 254 -33.94 -5.21 8.21
N PRO A 255 -32.76 -4.57 8.39
CA PRO A 255 -31.95 -4.79 9.59
C PRO A 255 -32.69 -4.31 10.85
N GLU A 256 -32.54 -5.06 11.95
CA GLU A 256 -32.94 -4.63 13.29
C GLU A 256 -32.32 -3.26 13.59
N VAL A 257 -33.07 -2.34 14.20
CA VAL A 257 -32.55 -1.01 14.55
C VAL A 257 -32.40 -0.92 16.07
N VAL A 258 -31.17 -0.73 16.53
CA VAL A 258 -30.81 -0.64 17.95
C VAL A 258 -30.42 0.79 18.30
N SER A 259 -31.06 1.33 19.32
CA SER A 259 -30.74 2.67 19.83
C SER A 259 -29.54 2.59 20.77
N VAL A 260 -28.49 3.35 20.49
CA VAL A 260 -27.31 3.45 21.36
C VAL A 260 -27.52 4.59 22.37
N PRO A 261 -27.43 4.35 23.69
CA PRO A 261 -27.65 5.38 24.69
C PRO A 261 -26.78 6.63 24.47
N THR A 262 -27.29 7.81 24.81
CA THR A 262 -26.53 9.08 24.66
C THR A 262 -25.29 9.16 25.54
N THR A 263 -25.24 8.37 26.61
CA THR A 263 -24.09 8.26 27.52
C THR A 263 -23.14 7.12 27.14
N ALA A 264 -23.43 6.38 26.08
CA ALA A 264 -22.63 5.24 25.66
C ALA A 264 -21.29 5.69 25.08
N THR A 265 -20.26 4.94 25.42
CA THR A 265 -18.92 5.03 24.84
C THR A 265 -18.79 4.16 23.60
N VAL A 266 -17.70 4.32 22.86
CA VAL A 266 -17.35 3.43 21.74
C VAL A 266 -17.31 1.97 22.19
N ARG A 267 -16.74 1.67 23.38
CA ARG A 267 -16.77 0.31 23.95
C ARG A 267 -18.20 -0.21 24.10
N ASP A 268 -19.08 0.56 24.73
CA ASP A 268 -20.47 0.15 24.95
C ASP A 268 -21.21 -0.10 23.63
N TRP A 269 -20.93 0.72 22.61
CA TRP A 269 -21.49 0.53 21.28
C TRP A 269 -21.00 -0.77 20.62
N PHE A 270 -19.71 -1.08 20.74
CA PHE A 270 -19.15 -2.32 20.23
C PHE A 270 -19.71 -3.57 20.95
N GLU A 271 -19.95 -3.48 22.25
CA GLU A 271 -20.62 -4.53 23.04
C GLU A 271 -22.06 -4.74 22.56
N LEU A 272 -22.84 -3.68 22.37
CA LEU A 272 -24.20 -3.76 21.81
C LEU A 272 -24.21 -4.40 20.41
N ALA A 273 -23.18 -4.12 19.60
CA ALA A 273 -23.11 -4.67 18.26
C ALA A 273 -22.68 -6.15 18.20
N LEU A 274 -21.96 -6.63 19.22
CA LEU A 274 -21.75 -8.06 19.42
C LEU A 274 -23.05 -8.77 19.82
N GLU A 275 -23.90 -8.12 20.60
CA GLU A 275 -25.21 -8.64 21.01
C GLU A 275 -26.23 -8.65 19.86
N HIS A 276 -26.12 -7.68 18.94
CA HIS A 276 -27.03 -7.49 17.81
C HIS A 276 -26.28 -7.52 16.46
N PRO A 277 -25.78 -8.68 16.02
CA PRO A 277 -25.02 -8.79 14.79
C PRO A 277 -25.88 -8.47 13.56
N GLY A 278 -25.38 -7.55 12.72
CA GLY A 278 -26.08 -7.10 11.52
C GLY A 278 -27.20 -6.08 11.77
N ALA A 279 -27.36 -5.61 13.01
CA ALA A 279 -28.25 -4.51 13.32
C ALA A 279 -27.68 -3.16 12.85
N SER A 280 -28.60 -2.24 12.62
CA SER A 280 -28.35 -0.83 12.36
C SER A 280 -28.38 -0.05 13.67
N PHE A 281 -27.40 0.82 13.89
CA PHE A 281 -27.30 1.60 15.14
C PHE A 281 -27.63 3.07 14.91
N THR A 282 -28.42 3.64 15.84
CA THR A 282 -28.77 5.07 15.85
C THR A 282 -28.46 5.71 17.20
N PRO A 283 -28.02 6.98 17.25
CA PRO A 283 -27.86 7.71 18.51
C PRO A 283 -29.18 7.81 19.29
N GLY A 284 -29.12 7.62 20.61
CA GLY A 284 -30.28 7.68 21.50
C GLY A 284 -30.88 9.07 21.60
N GLY A 285 -32.20 9.14 21.76
CA GLY A 285 -32.94 10.41 21.89
C GLY A 285 -33.40 11.04 20.58
N MET A 286 -33.21 10.36 19.44
CA MET A 286 -33.70 10.78 18.13
C MET A 286 -35.00 10.04 17.76
N GLU A 287 -36.14 10.75 17.75
CA GLU A 287 -37.35 10.31 17.03
C GLU A 287 -37.12 10.46 15.52
N ARG A 288 -37.68 9.54 14.70
CA ARG A 288 -37.52 9.36 13.23
C ARG A 288 -37.71 10.61 12.33
N ALA A 289 -37.91 11.81 12.87
CA ALA A 289 -38.43 12.99 12.17
C ALA A 289 -37.41 14.12 11.89
N GLU A 290 -36.11 13.95 12.19
CA GLU A 290 -35.07 14.91 11.79
C GLU A 290 -34.17 14.33 10.69
N PRO A 291 -33.50 15.15 9.85
CA PRO A 291 -32.62 14.67 8.78
C PRO A 291 -31.40 14.00 9.43
N HIS A 292 -31.55 12.71 9.74
CA HIS A 292 -30.64 11.98 10.62
C HIS A 292 -29.26 11.75 9.99
N PRO A 293 -28.22 11.59 10.83
CA PRO A 293 -27.06 10.79 10.44
C PRO A 293 -27.57 9.41 10.05
N ALA A 294 -27.31 8.97 8.82
CA ALA A 294 -27.75 7.66 8.35
C ALA A 294 -27.29 6.57 9.35
N PRO A 295 -28.16 5.61 9.71
CA PRO A 295 -27.82 4.57 10.67
C PRO A 295 -26.54 3.87 10.24
N VAL A 296 -25.70 3.49 11.19
CA VAL A 296 -24.53 2.66 10.90
C VAL A 296 -25.04 1.24 10.65
N LYS A 297 -25.11 0.82 9.39
CA LYS A 297 -25.90 -0.35 8.95
C LYS A 297 -25.20 -1.70 9.10
N GLN A 298 -23.88 -1.70 9.22
CA GLN A 298 -23.10 -2.91 9.35
C GLN A 298 -21.91 -2.64 10.28
N LEU A 299 -21.64 -3.57 11.19
CA LEU A 299 -20.43 -3.63 11.99
C LEU A 299 -19.82 -5.01 11.76
N LEU A 300 -18.84 -5.13 10.87
CA LEU A 300 -18.14 -6.41 10.66
C LEU A 300 -16.88 -6.46 11.53
N LEU A 301 -16.97 -7.15 12.66
CA LEU A 301 -15.88 -7.27 13.63
C LEU A 301 -14.78 -8.21 13.12
N ALA A 302 -13.64 -7.65 12.72
CA ALA A 302 -12.41 -8.40 12.60
C ALA A 302 -11.69 -8.39 13.96
N ALA A 303 -11.90 -9.43 14.77
CA ALA A 303 -11.12 -9.62 16.00
C ALA A 303 -9.66 -9.86 15.60
N ALA A 304 -8.79 -8.88 15.85
CA ALA A 304 -7.39 -8.97 15.45
C ALA A 304 -6.57 -9.64 16.55
N ALA A 305 -6.70 -10.96 16.72
CA ALA A 305 -5.82 -11.77 17.58
C ALA A 305 -4.54 -12.15 16.84
#